data_AF-A0A3C7VWQ0-F1
#
_entry.id   AF-A0A3C7VWQ0-F1
#
_cell.length_a   1.000
_cell.length_b   1.000
_cell.length_c   1.000
_cell.angle_alpha   90.00
_cell.angle_beta   90.00
_cell.angle_gamma   90.00
#
_symmetry.space_group_name_H-M   'P 1'
#
loop_
_entity.id
_entity.type
_entity.pdbx_description
1 polymer ?
#
loop_
_entity_poly.entity_id
_entity_poly.type
_entity_poly.pdbx_seq_one_letter_code
_entity_poly.pdbx_strand_id
1 'polypeptide(L)'
;MAGHDAVAALVAEAVGGSRSAVARLISTAERGGDDAAALEAALLPCHGESYSVGITGAPGAGKSTLASALTTELQAGGERVALLAVDPSSPLTRGAILGDRVRLQPHLGNPDVFIRSMASRGHLGGLAMATCTARRVLEACGWPLVLIETVGVGQAELDVAGATDTVLVVLNPGWGDEMQANKAGLMEIADIFVINKADRAGLEATRRDLEAAIAANAPARRPAIVETVATEGTGLDALRAAIAAHREQATASGELAQRRRARAVTELRDLARARLELALDGQLAGPAGEALAGAVTRRELDIDSAARRLVADLLNSDSQRGASRGDPEQDTP
;
A
#
# COMPACT_ATOMS: atom_id res chain seq x y z
N MET A 1 -11.83 -19.82 -16.68
CA MET A 1 -13.08 -19.98 -15.88
C MET A 1 -12.80 -20.62 -14.52
N ALA A 2 -12.27 -21.85 -14.43
CA ALA A 2 -12.05 -22.52 -13.13
C ALA A 2 -11.25 -21.73 -12.07
N GLY A 3 -10.27 -20.91 -12.45
CA GLY A 3 -9.51 -20.07 -11.51
C GLY A 3 -10.29 -18.87 -10.96
N HIS A 4 -11.16 -18.25 -11.77
CA HIS A 4 -11.98 -17.12 -11.32
C HIS A 4 -13.05 -17.57 -10.32
N ASP A 5 -13.69 -18.72 -10.59
CA ASP A 5 -14.69 -19.30 -9.70
C ASP A 5 -14.08 -19.69 -8.35
N ALA A 6 -12.83 -20.18 -8.34
CA ALA A 6 -12.10 -20.50 -7.13
C ALA A 6 -11.75 -19.24 -6.29
N VAL A 7 -11.37 -18.13 -6.93
CA VAL A 7 -11.12 -16.86 -6.23
C VAL A 7 -12.42 -16.28 -5.67
N ALA A 8 -13.51 -16.32 -6.42
CA ALA A 8 -14.82 -15.84 -5.95
C ALA A 8 -15.32 -16.65 -4.74
N ALA A 9 -15.18 -17.98 -4.76
CA ALA A 9 -15.49 -18.82 -3.60
C ALA A 9 -14.64 -18.47 -2.38
N LEU A 10 -13.35 -18.21 -2.59
CA LEU A 10 -12.44 -17.81 -1.51
C LEU A 10 -12.78 -16.42 -0.94
N VAL A 11 -13.26 -15.49 -1.76
CA VAL A 11 -13.81 -14.20 -1.30
C VAL A 11 -15.05 -14.41 -0.44
N ALA A 12 -15.98 -15.27 -0.86
CA ALA A 12 -17.18 -15.58 -0.08
C ALA A 12 -16.84 -16.20 1.29
N GLU A 13 -15.87 -17.11 1.35
CA GLU A 13 -15.36 -17.66 2.63
C GLU A 13 -14.76 -16.58 3.54
N ALA A 14 -13.98 -15.65 2.97
CA ALA A 14 -13.34 -14.58 3.72
C ALA A 14 -14.37 -13.60 4.29
N VAL A 15 -15.34 -13.17 3.48
CA VAL A 15 -16.48 -12.34 3.90
C VAL A 15 -17.32 -13.06 4.96
N GLY A 16 -17.45 -14.38 4.86
CA GLY A 16 -18.07 -15.24 5.89
C GLY A 16 -17.27 -15.37 7.19
N GLY A 17 -16.13 -14.69 7.33
CA GLY A 17 -15.32 -14.63 8.55
C GLY A 17 -14.12 -15.57 8.58
N SER A 18 -13.81 -16.28 7.49
CA SER A 18 -12.66 -17.20 7.44
C SER A 18 -11.33 -16.43 7.41
N ARG A 19 -10.63 -16.40 8.55
CA ARG A 19 -9.31 -15.75 8.67
C ARG A 19 -8.24 -16.38 7.76
N SER A 20 -8.33 -17.69 7.52
CA SER A 20 -7.42 -18.38 6.60
C SER A 20 -7.68 -17.98 5.14
N ALA A 21 -8.96 -17.79 4.77
CA ALA A 21 -9.32 -17.27 3.45
C ALA A 21 -8.80 -15.84 3.26
N VAL A 22 -9.01 -14.94 4.24
CA VAL A 22 -8.44 -13.58 4.23
C VAL A 22 -6.92 -13.62 3.98
N ALA A 23 -6.18 -14.45 4.73
CA ALA A 23 -4.73 -14.56 4.56
C ALA A 23 -4.32 -15.08 3.17
N ARG A 24 -5.08 -16.01 2.58
CA ARG A 24 -4.85 -16.54 1.21
C ARG A 24 -5.15 -15.51 0.13
N LEU A 25 -6.18 -14.68 0.31
CA LEU A 25 -6.50 -13.57 -0.60
C LEU A 25 -5.40 -12.51 -0.58
N ILE A 26 -4.89 -12.14 0.61
CA ILE A 26 -3.74 -11.23 0.72
C ILE A 26 -2.51 -11.84 0.01
N SER A 27 -2.25 -13.13 0.17
CA SER A 27 -1.18 -13.80 -0.58
C SER A 27 -1.45 -13.94 -2.08
N THR A 28 -2.69 -13.75 -2.53
CA THR A 28 -3.03 -13.68 -3.96
C THR A 28 -2.77 -12.27 -4.49
N ALA A 29 -3.16 -11.23 -3.75
CA ALA A 29 -2.78 -9.86 -4.02
C ALA A 29 -1.25 -9.68 -4.09
N GLU A 30 -0.50 -10.27 -3.14
CA GLU A 30 0.96 -10.25 -3.15
C GLU A 30 1.55 -10.84 -4.41
N ARG A 31 0.98 -11.94 -4.93
CA ARG A 31 1.47 -12.66 -6.13
C ARG A 31 1.18 -11.94 -7.45
N GLY A 32 0.13 -11.10 -7.48
CA GLY A 32 -0.28 -10.43 -8.71
C GLY A 32 -0.79 -11.40 -9.80
N GLY A 33 -0.79 -10.92 -11.04
CA GLY A 33 -1.22 -11.70 -12.21
C GLY A 33 -2.74 -11.85 -12.33
N ASP A 34 -3.18 -12.86 -13.10
CA ASP A 34 -4.60 -13.08 -13.42
C ASP A 34 -5.45 -13.37 -12.18
N ASP A 35 -4.90 -14.07 -11.18
CA ASP A 35 -5.61 -14.33 -9.92
C ASP A 35 -5.88 -13.03 -9.14
N ALA A 36 -4.96 -12.06 -9.18
CA ALA A 36 -5.17 -10.76 -8.55
C ALA A 36 -6.20 -9.91 -9.32
N ALA A 37 -6.24 -10.02 -10.65
CA ALA A 37 -7.29 -9.41 -11.45
C ALA A 37 -8.67 -10.02 -11.17
N ALA A 38 -8.75 -11.36 -11.04
CA ALA A 38 -9.95 -12.07 -10.64
C ALA A 38 -10.40 -11.66 -9.23
N LEU A 39 -9.44 -11.45 -8.32
CA LEU A 39 -9.70 -10.96 -6.96
C LEU A 39 -10.34 -9.57 -6.97
N GLU A 40 -9.76 -8.61 -7.69
CA GLU A 40 -10.34 -7.26 -7.81
C GLU A 40 -11.77 -7.30 -8.36
N ALA A 41 -12.03 -8.14 -9.38
CA ALA A 41 -13.39 -8.32 -9.91
C ALA A 41 -14.35 -8.94 -8.88
N ALA A 42 -13.90 -9.93 -8.11
CA ALA A 42 -14.69 -10.60 -7.08
C ALA A 42 -14.98 -9.71 -5.86
N LEU A 43 -14.15 -8.69 -5.61
CA LEU A 43 -14.35 -7.71 -4.53
C LEU A 43 -15.32 -6.58 -4.91
N LEU A 44 -15.59 -6.36 -6.21
CA LEU A 44 -16.47 -5.30 -6.69
C LEU A 44 -17.87 -5.27 -6.04
N PRO A 45 -18.59 -6.40 -5.85
CA PRO A 45 -19.89 -6.39 -5.20
C PRO A 45 -19.80 -6.26 -3.67
N CYS A 46 -18.60 -6.37 -3.09
CA CYS A 46 -18.41 -6.21 -1.65
C CYS A 46 -18.38 -4.72 -1.30
N HIS A 47 -19.29 -4.31 -0.43
CA HIS A 47 -19.35 -2.94 0.06
C HIS A 47 -18.91 -2.90 1.53
N GLY A 48 -18.12 -1.89 1.86
CA GLY A 48 -17.65 -1.62 3.20
C GLY A 48 -17.01 -0.25 3.25
N GLU A 49 -16.88 0.29 4.45
CA GLU A 49 -16.05 1.47 4.71
C GLU A 49 -14.97 1.08 5.71
N SER A 50 -13.73 1.12 5.26
CA SER A 50 -12.56 1.00 6.12
C SER A 50 -11.85 2.35 6.22
N TYR A 51 -11.23 2.62 7.36
CA TYR A 51 -10.26 3.70 7.52
C TYR A 51 -8.86 3.11 7.58
N SER A 52 -7.89 3.75 6.92
CA SER A 52 -6.51 3.25 6.88
C SER A 52 -5.51 4.24 7.46
N VAL A 53 -4.58 3.73 8.27
CA VAL A 53 -3.52 4.52 8.91
C VAL A 53 -2.16 3.93 8.54
N GLY A 54 -1.38 4.66 7.76
CA GLY A 54 -0.03 4.32 7.37
C GLY A 54 0.96 4.69 8.47
N ILE A 55 1.93 3.83 8.76
CA ILE A 55 2.98 4.05 9.76
C ILE A 55 4.31 3.88 9.05
N THR A 56 5.01 5.00 8.87
CA THR A 56 6.33 5.06 8.24
C THR A 56 7.29 5.83 9.13
N GLY A 57 8.55 5.86 8.74
CA GLY A 57 9.62 6.36 9.58
C GLY A 57 10.78 5.40 9.57
N ALA A 58 11.89 5.80 10.14
CA ALA A 58 13.13 5.14 9.82
C ALA A 58 13.39 3.83 10.55
N PRO A 59 14.38 3.06 10.06
CA PRO A 59 14.86 1.91 10.80
C PRO A 59 15.20 2.27 12.24
N GLY A 60 14.72 1.49 13.21
CA GLY A 60 14.98 1.74 14.63
C GLY A 60 14.13 2.84 15.28
N ALA A 61 13.21 3.52 14.56
CA ALA A 61 12.25 4.46 15.15
C ALA A 61 11.23 3.79 16.11
N GLY A 62 11.21 2.47 16.16
CA GLY A 62 10.28 1.70 17.00
C GLY A 62 8.88 1.59 16.41
N LYS A 63 8.73 1.70 15.08
CA LYS A 63 7.45 1.59 14.35
C LYS A 63 6.66 0.34 14.70
N SER A 64 7.29 -0.83 14.71
CA SER A 64 6.56 -2.08 14.98
C SER A 64 6.12 -2.19 16.43
N THR A 65 6.93 -1.65 17.36
CA THR A 65 6.54 -1.54 18.76
C THR A 65 5.37 -0.56 18.90
N LEU A 66 5.42 0.59 18.21
CA LEU A 66 4.34 1.58 18.21
C LEU A 66 3.05 1.01 17.59
N ALA A 67 3.14 0.32 16.45
CA ALA A 67 1.99 -0.30 15.79
C ALA A 67 1.33 -1.36 16.68
N SER A 68 2.13 -2.22 17.32
CA SER A 68 1.64 -3.22 18.27
C SER A 68 0.97 -2.59 19.49
N ALA A 69 1.58 -1.55 20.07
CA ALA A 69 1.06 -0.86 21.24
C ALA A 69 -0.19 -0.04 20.91
N LEU A 70 -0.21 0.65 19.77
CA LEU A 70 -1.39 1.36 19.26
C LEU A 70 -2.55 0.39 18.99
N THR A 71 -2.26 -0.81 18.47
CA THR A 71 -3.28 -1.86 18.32
C THR A 71 -3.90 -2.23 19.67
N THR A 72 -3.09 -2.37 20.72
CA THR A 72 -3.58 -2.61 22.09
C THR A 72 -4.45 -1.45 22.58
N GLU A 73 -4.03 -0.21 22.36
CA GLU A 73 -4.77 0.98 22.79
C GLU A 73 -6.12 1.14 22.08
N LEU A 74 -6.16 0.83 20.78
CA LEU A 74 -7.39 0.83 19.98
C LEU A 74 -8.34 -0.29 20.45
N GLN A 75 -7.80 -1.47 20.75
CA GLN A 75 -8.55 -2.59 21.32
C GLN A 75 -9.14 -2.26 22.70
N ALA A 76 -8.38 -1.58 23.56
CA ALA A 76 -8.89 -1.10 24.85
C ALA A 76 -10.07 -0.12 24.68
N GLY A 77 -10.12 0.60 23.55
CA GLY A 77 -11.25 1.44 23.14
C GLY A 77 -12.41 0.70 22.47
N GLY A 78 -12.32 -0.64 22.30
CA GLY A 78 -13.34 -1.47 21.66
C GLY A 78 -13.28 -1.51 20.13
N GLU A 79 -12.19 -1.05 19.51
CA GLU A 79 -12.05 -1.06 18.06
C GLU A 79 -11.54 -2.40 17.51
N ARG A 80 -12.12 -2.84 16.40
CA ARG A 80 -11.66 -3.99 15.61
C ARG A 80 -10.60 -3.53 14.60
N VAL A 81 -9.40 -4.11 14.67
CA VAL A 81 -8.22 -3.58 13.96
C VAL A 81 -7.52 -4.67 13.14
N ALA A 82 -7.21 -4.37 11.88
CA ALA A 82 -6.29 -5.17 11.08
C ALA A 82 -4.93 -4.46 10.96
N LEU A 83 -3.82 -5.18 11.13
CA LEU A 83 -2.45 -4.67 10.96
C LEU A 83 -1.76 -5.42 9.82
N LEU A 84 -1.40 -4.67 8.77
CA LEU A 84 -0.57 -5.12 7.67
C LEU A 84 0.86 -4.61 7.87
N ALA A 85 1.80 -5.53 8.07
CA ALA A 85 3.22 -5.21 8.16
C ALA A 85 3.87 -5.43 6.79
N VAL A 86 4.27 -4.35 6.13
CA VAL A 86 4.69 -4.32 4.73
C VAL A 86 6.20 -4.13 4.63
N ASP A 87 6.89 -5.12 4.06
CA ASP A 87 8.35 -5.16 3.96
C ASP A 87 8.79 -5.37 2.51
N PRO A 88 9.81 -4.68 1.98
CA PRO A 88 10.44 -5.10 0.73
C PRO A 88 10.86 -6.59 0.77
N SER A 89 10.90 -7.19 -0.41
CA SER A 89 11.34 -8.59 -0.56
C SER A 89 12.79 -8.76 -0.16
N SER A 90 13.12 -9.78 0.63
CA SER A 90 14.51 -10.21 0.78
C SER A 90 15.06 -10.74 -0.54
N PRO A 91 16.21 -10.24 -1.04
CA PRO A 91 16.89 -10.81 -2.21
C PRO A 91 17.26 -12.30 -2.04
N LEU A 92 17.42 -12.76 -0.80
CA LEU A 92 17.92 -14.10 -0.46
C LEU A 92 16.80 -15.11 -0.17
N THR A 93 15.69 -14.68 0.47
CA THR A 93 14.63 -15.61 0.91
C THR A 93 13.29 -15.44 0.19
N ARG A 94 13.13 -14.41 -0.67
CA ARG A 94 11.87 -14.05 -1.37
C ARG A 94 10.65 -13.87 -0.44
N GLY A 95 10.88 -13.66 0.86
CA GLY A 95 9.87 -13.37 1.88
C GLY A 95 10.14 -12.04 2.60
N ALA A 96 9.25 -11.66 3.52
CA ALA A 96 9.46 -10.50 4.40
C ALA A 96 10.70 -10.71 5.27
N ILE A 97 11.57 -9.71 5.34
CA ILE A 97 12.81 -9.68 6.13
C ILE A 97 12.49 -9.62 7.63
N LEU A 98 11.43 -8.91 8.00
CA LEU A 98 10.91 -8.81 9.36
C LEU A 98 9.66 -9.68 9.51
N GLY A 99 9.89 -10.99 9.51
CA GLY A 99 8.95 -11.99 10.00
C GLY A 99 8.79 -11.95 11.53
N ASP A 100 8.77 -10.77 12.15
CA ASP A 100 8.83 -10.65 13.60
C ASP A 100 7.43 -10.71 14.24
N ARG A 101 6.78 -11.87 14.06
CA ARG A 101 5.56 -12.25 14.79
C ARG A 101 5.76 -12.24 16.31
N VAL A 102 7.01 -12.22 16.80
CA VAL A 102 7.34 -12.20 18.24
C VAL A 102 6.81 -10.92 18.90
N ARG A 103 6.78 -9.78 18.19
CA ARG A 103 6.28 -8.50 18.75
C ARG A 103 4.76 -8.36 18.74
N LEU A 104 4.06 -9.31 18.11
CA LEU A 104 2.61 -9.31 17.89
C LEU A 104 1.93 -10.47 18.63
N GLN A 105 2.69 -11.22 19.44
CA GLN A 105 2.19 -12.27 20.32
C GLN A 105 1.06 -11.84 21.27
N PRO A 106 1.03 -10.60 21.82
CA PRO A 106 -0.06 -10.18 22.70
C PRO A 106 -1.45 -10.23 22.05
N HIS A 107 -1.51 -10.19 20.71
CA HIS A 107 -2.75 -10.15 19.94
C HIS A 107 -3.15 -11.52 19.35
N LEU A 108 -2.36 -12.56 19.59
CA LEU A 108 -2.67 -13.90 19.09
C LEU A 108 -3.95 -14.43 19.74
N GLY A 109 -4.90 -14.84 18.90
CA GLY A 109 -6.18 -15.39 19.34
C GLY A 109 -7.27 -14.35 19.61
N ASN A 110 -6.97 -13.05 19.57
CA ASN A 110 -7.99 -12.01 19.66
C ASN A 110 -8.83 -12.00 18.34
N PRO A 111 -10.15 -12.27 18.39
CA PRO A 111 -11.00 -12.25 17.20
C PRO A 111 -11.10 -10.87 16.54
N ASP A 112 -10.93 -9.81 17.33
CA ASP A 112 -11.03 -8.42 16.93
C ASP A 112 -9.70 -7.82 16.47
N VAL A 113 -8.64 -8.63 16.41
CA VAL A 113 -7.35 -8.24 15.81
C VAL A 113 -6.98 -9.19 14.68
N PHE A 114 -6.66 -8.66 13.50
CA PHE A 114 -6.07 -9.42 12.40
C PHE A 114 -4.68 -8.90 12.07
N ILE A 115 -3.72 -9.80 11.87
CA ILE A 115 -2.33 -9.41 11.65
C ILE A 115 -1.78 -10.22 10.49
N ARG A 116 -1.18 -9.54 9.52
CA ARG A 116 -0.52 -10.18 8.39
C ARG A 116 0.70 -9.39 7.93
N SER A 117 1.84 -10.06 7.84
CA SER A 117 3.00 -9.52 7.14
C SER A 117 2.85 -9.73 5.64
N MET A 118 3.28 -8.76 4.84
CA MET A 118 3.30 -8.75 3.39
C MET A 118 4.71 -8.46 2.89
N ALA A 119 5.05 -9.03 1.73
CA ALA A 119 6.26 -8.67 1.02
C ALA A 119 6.01 -8.60 -0.49
N SER A 120 6.73 -7.70 -1.16
CA SER A 120 6.84 -7.73 -2.63
C SER A 120 7.42 -9.09 -3.01
N ARG A 121 7.00 -9.72 -4.12
CA ARG A 121 7.78 -10.83 -4.71
C ARG A 121 8.07 -10.60 -6.19
N GLY A 122 8.30 -9.33 -6.56
CA GLY A 122 8.75 -8.93 -7.89
C GLY A 122 7.66 -8.92 -8.96
N HIS A 123 6.41 -8.69 -8.60
CA HIS A 123 5.27 -8.74 -9.52
C HIS A 123 4.80 -7.36 -9.99
N LEU A 124 3.97 -7.37 -11.03
CA LEU A 124 3.45 -6.21 -11.75
C LEU A 124 2.82 -5.16 -10.82
N GLY A 125 3.41 -3.97 -10.85
CA GLY A 125 2.99 -2.73 -10.15
C GLY A 125 3.26 -2.67 -8.64
N GLY A 126 4.09 -3.56 -8.12
CA GLY A 126 4.80 -3.32 -6.86
C GLY A 126 3.98 -3.45 -5.57
N LEU A 127 4.64 -3.16 -4.45
CA LEU A 127 4.13 -3.43 -3.10
C LEU A 127 2.96 -2.52 -2.70
N ALA A 128 2.93 -1.29 -3.20
CA ALA A 128 1.86 -0.34 -2.96
C ALA A 128 0.52 -0.85 -3.51
N MET A 129 0.48 -1.33 -4.76
CA MET A 129 -0.74 -1.90 -5.34
C MET A 129 -1.23 -3.15 -4.59
N ALA A 130 -0.32 -4.08 -4.27
CA ALA A 130 -0.69 -5.27 -3.50
C ALA A 130 -1.27 -4.90 -2.12
N THR A 131 -0.74 -3.84 -1.51
CA THR A 131 -1.25 -3.30 -0.23
C THR A 131 -2.65 -2.69 -0.40
N CYS A 132 -2.91 -1.97 -1.51
CA CYS A 132 -4.26 -1.48 -1.84
C CYS A 132 -5.27 -2.63 -1.98
N THR A 133 -4.95 -3.67 -2.73
CA THR A 133 -5.81 -4.85 -2.89
C THR A 133 -6.02 -5.56 -1.54
N ALA A 134 -4.97 -5.72 -0.73
CA ALA A 134 -5.09 -6.31 0.61
C ALA A 134 -6.00 -5.47 1.53
N ARG A 135 -5.92 -4.13 1.46
CA ARG A 135 -6.85 -3.24 2.16
C ARG A 135 -8.28 -3.46 1.71
N ARG A 136 -8.55 -3.59 0.40
CA ARG A 136 -9.90 -3.89 -0.13
C ARG A 136 -10.43 -5.25 0.34
N VAL A 137 -9.57 -6.27 0.46
CA VAL A 137 -9.95 -7.56 1.05
C VAL A 137 -10.41 -7.39 2.50
N LEU A 138 -9.66 -6.63 3.31
CA LEU A 138 -10.01 -6.38 4.70
C LEU A 138 -11.30 -5.55 4.84
N GLU A 139 -11.47 -4.54 3.97
CA GLU A 139 -12.69 -3.75 3.87
C GLU A 139 -13.91 -4.61 3.56
N ALA A 140 -13.80 -5.50 2.57
CA ALA A 140 -14.85 -6.47 2.22
C ALA A 140 -15.20 -7.43 3.38
N CYS A 141 -14.23 -7.72 4.25
CA CYS A 141 -14.41 -8.59 5.43
C CYS A 141 -14.85 -7.81 6.69
N GLY A 142 -15.24 -6.53 6.54
CA GLY A 142 -15.77 -5.71 7.62
C GLY A 142 -14.74 -5.31 8.68
N TRP A 143 -13.48 -5.12 8.30
CA TRP A 143 -12.47 -4.52 9.18
C TRP A 143 -12.55 -2.99 9.11
N PRO A 144 -13.00 -2.30 10.18
CA PRO A 144 -13.27 -0.87 10.13
C PRO A 144 -11.98 -0.02 10.15
N LEU A 145 -10.89 -0.54 10.72
CA LEU A 145 -9.60 0.13 10.80
C LEU A 145 -8.48 -0.79 10.34
N VAL A 146 -7.65 -0.30 9.42
CA VAL A 146 -6.48 -1.00 8.87
C VAL A 146 -5.23 -0.17 9.13
N LEU A 147 -4.37 -0.64 10.04
CA LEU A 147 -3.02 -0.13 10.23
C LEU A 147 -2.08 -0.74 9.19
N ILE A 148 -1.23 0.07 8.56
CA ILE A 148 -0.29 -0.36 7.54
C ILE A 148 1.10 0.14 7.92
N GLU A 149 1.96 -0.73 8.42
CA GLU A 149 3.33 -0.39 8.80
C GLU A 149 4.30 -0.71 7.66
N THR A 150 5.26 0.17 7.38
CA THR A 150 6.37 -0.09 6.45
C THR A 150 7.69 -0.30 7.20
N VAL A 151 8.70 -0.88 6.56
CA VAL A 151 10.00 -1.17 7.22
C VAL A 151 10.98 0.01 7.25
N GLY A 152 10.71 1.11 6.57
CA GLY A 152 11.67 2.22 6.46
C GLY A 152 11.08 3.50 5.87
N VAL A 153 11.96 4.32 5.27
CA VAL A 153 11.66 5.63 4.68
C VAL A 153 12.06 5.72 3.20
N GLY A 154 12.28 4.59 2.54
CA GLY A 154 12.55 4.57 1.10
C GLY A 154 11.31 4.93 0.29
N GLN A 155 11.48 5.21 -1.00
CA GLN A 155 10.39 5.65 -1.87
C GLN A 155 9.22 4.66 -1.88
N ALA A 156 9.52 3.36 -1.96
CA ALA A 156 8.48 2.33 -1.94
C ALA A 156 7.70 2.31 -0.62
N GLU A 157 8.36 2.57 0.51
CA GLU A 157 7.72 2.70 1.82
C GLU A 157 6.89 3.97 1.93
N LEU A 158 7.34 5.09 1.35
CA LEU A 158 6.55 6.31 1.27
C LEU A 158 5.31 6.12 0.38
N ASP A 159 5.42 5.39 -0.73
CA ASP A 159 4.29 5.09 -1.61
C ASP A 159 3.24 4.22 -0.90
N VAL A 160 3.69 3.20 -0.14
CA VAL A 160 2.79 2.35 0.67
C VAL A 160 2.10 3.17 1.77
N ALA A 161 2.85 3.98 2.51
CA ALA A 161 2.28 4.78 3.59
C ALA A 161 1.35 5.89 3.03
N GLY A 162 1.74 6.55 1.95
CA GLY A 162 0.95 7.56 1.24
C GLY A 162 -0.34 7.02 0.61
N ALA A 163 -0.43 5.70 0.43
CA ALA A 163 -1.66 5.03 -0.01
C ALA A 163 -2.76 4.92 1.08
N THR A 164 -2.58 5.53 2.26
CA THR A 164 -3.51 5.48 3.39
C THR A 164 -4.29 6.77 3.63
N ASP A 165 -5.30 6.74 4.52
CA ASP A 165 -6.13 7.91 4.82
C ASP A 165 -5.45 8.89 5.80
N THR A 166 -4.72 8.36 6.78
CA THR A 166 -3.82 9.12 7.67
C THR A 166 -2.41 8.54 7.61
N VAL A 167 -1.40 9.37 7.44
CA VAL A 167 0.00 8.94 7.55
C VAL A 167 0.63 9.39 8.87
N LEU A 168 1.12 8.43 9.65
CA LEU A 168 1.99 8.64 10.81
C LEU A 168 3.45 8.56 10.37
N VAL A 169 4.21 9.62 10.62
CA VAL A 169 5.67 9.62 10.46
C VAL A 169 6.33 9.53 11.83
N VAL A 170 6.99 8.40 12.09
CA VAL A 170 7.62 8.08 13.38
C VAL A 170 9.09 8.48 13.37
N LEU A 171 9.48 9.28 14.35
CA LEU A 171 10.82 9.82 14.59
C LEU A 171 11.28 9.44 16.00
N ASN A 172 12.58 9.51 16.27
CA ASN A 172 13.14 9.41 17.63
C ASN A 172 13.75 10.76 18.06
N PRO A 173 13.93 11.03 19.35
CA PRO A 173 14.82 12.10 19.81
C PRO A 173 16.22 12.00 19.18
N GLY A 174 16.76 13.15 18.75
CA GLY A 174 18.09 13.25 18.14
C GLY A 174 18.14 13.00 16.62
N TRP A 175 17.00 12.87 15.94
CA TRP A 175 16.89 12.54 14.51
C TRP A 175 17.23 13.66 13.51
N GLY A 176 17.87 14.75 13.94
CA GLY A 176 18.04 15.98 13.16
C GLY A 176 18.62 15.77 11.75
N ASP A 177 19.70 14.99 11.61
CA ASP A 177 20.41 14.80 10.33
C ASP A 177 19.64 13.90 9.35
N GLU A 178 19.03 12.82 9.84
CA GLU A 178 18.25 11.90 8.99
C GLU A 178 16.91 12.50 8.55
N MET A 179 16.32 13.39 9.38
CA MET A 179 15.17 14.22 8.99
C MET A 179 15.55 15.18 7.85
N GLN A 180 16.74 15.78 7.88
CA GLN A 180 17.20 16.65 6.80
C GLN A 180 17.41 15.89 5.49
N ALA A 181 17.94 14.66 5.55
CA ALA A 181 18.17 13.83 4.37
C ALA A 181 16.87 13.44 3.64
N ASN A 182 15.76 13.26 4.36
CA ASN A 182 14.46 12.84 3.82
C ASN A 182 13.39 13.95 3.86
N LYS A 183 13.83 15.21 4.00
CA LYS A 183 13.00 16.37 4.38
C LYS A 183 11.87 16.69 3.40
N ALA A 184 12.00 16.38 2.12
CA ALA A 184 10.92 16.60 1.15
C ALA A 184 9.84 15.52 1.29
N GLY A 185 10.21 14.25 1.09
CA GLY A 185 9.23 13.16 1.05
C GLY A 185 8.47 12.92 2.35
N LEU A 186 9.13 12.96 3.52
CA LEU A 186 8.44 12.71 4.80
C LEU A 186 7.52 13.84 5.21
N MET A 187 7.93 15.10 4.97
CA MET A 187 7.16 16.26 5.40
C MET A 187 5.92 16.47 4.53
N GLU A 188 5.97 16.05 3.27
CA GLU A 188 4.85 16.16 2.32
C GLU A 188 3.72 15.18 2.61
N ILE A 189 4.03 13.99 3.11
CA ILE A 189 3.02 12.94 3.35
C ILE A 189 2.49 12.92 4.78
N ALA A 190 3.22 13.49 5.75
CA ALA A 190 2.90 13.36 7.17
C ALA A 190 1.60 14.07 7.53
N ASP A 191 0.62 13.31 8.02
CA ASP A 191 -0.57 13.89 8.62
C ASP A 191 -0.40 14.14 10.12
N ILE A 192 0.37 13.27 10.77
CA ILE A 192 0.74 13.30 12.18
C ILE A 192 2.20 12.85 12.30
N PHE A 193 3.00 13.63 13.00
CA PHE A 193 4.32 13.21 13.43
C PHE A 193 4.25 12.58 14.81
N VAL A 194 4.98 11.47 14.97
CA VAL A 194 5.11 10.79 16.25
C VAL A 194 6.58 10.79 16.66
N ILE A 195 6.91 11.49 17.74
CA ILE A 195 8.25 11.39 18.35
C ILE A 195 8.19 10.26 19.38
N ASN A 196 8.61 9.07 18.96
CA ASN A 196 8.66 7.88 19.82
C ASN A 196 9.96 7.83 20.61
N LYS A 197 9.96 7.07 21.72
CA LYS A 197 11.03 7.05 22.72
C LYS A 197 11.28 8.42 23.34
N ALA A 198 10.19 9.13 23.64
CA ALA A 198 10.19 10.47 24.23
C ALA A 198 10.82 10.50 25.63
N ASP A 199 11.09 9.35 26.25
CA ASP A 199 11.90 9.19 27.46
C ASP A 199 13.39 9.53 27.25
N ARG A 200 13.85 9.70 26.00
CA ARG A 200 15.26 9.92 25.67
C ARG A 200 15.64 11.39 25.58
N ALA A 201 16.92 11.67 25.86
CA ALA A 201 17.51 12.98 25.66
C ALA A 201 17.39 13.44 24.19
N GLY A 202 17.22 14.74 23.99
CA GLY A 202 17.08 15.35 22.66
C GLY A 202 15.65 15.58 22.20
N LEU A 203 14.64 15.17 22.98
CA LEU A 203 13.22 15.35 22.66
C LEU A 203 12.88 16.81 22.30
N GLU A 204 13.20 17.73 23.21
CA GLU A 204 12.89 19.16 23.05
C GLU A 204 13.56 19.79 21.83
N ALA A 205 14.75 19.31 21.46
CA ALA A 205 15.44 19.77 20.26
C ALA A 205 14.74 19.25 19.01
N THR A 206 14.45 17.95 18.94
CA THR A 206 13.73 17.33 17.83
C THR A 206 12.34 17.92 17.62
N ARG A 207 11.59 18.18 18.70
CA ARG A 207 10.28 18.85 18.63
C ARG A 207 10.42 20.24 18.00
N ARG A 208 11.36 21.07 18.47
CA ARG A 208 11.60 22.42 17.94
C ARG A 208 12.02 22.39 16.47
N ASP A 209 12.92 21.50 16.10
CA ASP A 209 13.39 21.35 14.72
C ASP A 209 12.24 20.94 13.78
N LEU A 210 11.38 20.03 14.25
CA LEU A 210 10.20 19.60 13.51
C LEU A 210 9.18 20.72 13.37
N GLU A 211 8.89 21.46 14.44
CA GLU A 211 7.99 22.62 14.39
C GLU A 211 8.47 23.69 13.42
N ALA A 212 9.78 23.95 13.39
CA ALA A 212 10.41 24.87 12.45
C ALA A 212 10.33 24.36 11.01
N ALA A 213 10.55 23.07 10.78
CA ALA A 213 10.41 22.45 9.46
C ALA A 213 8.97 22.49 8.94
N ILE A 214 7.99 22.21 9.79
CA ILE A 214 6.56 22.33 9.46
C ILE A 214 6.23 23.79 9.11
N ALA A 215 6.69 24.76 9.91
CA ALA A 215 6.44 26.17 9.65
C ALA A 215 7.04 26.63 8.31
N ALA A 216 8.25 26.17 7.97
CA ALA A 216 8.92 26.50 6.72
C ALA A 216 8.20 25.96 5.48
N ASN A 217 7.56 24.79 5.58
CA ASN A 217 6.81 24.19 4.47
C ASN A 217 5.42 24.81 4.26
N ALA A 218 4.94 25.63 5.20
CA ALA A 218 3.63 26.31 5.16
C ALA A 218 2.48 25.40 4.66
N PRO A 219 2.30 24.20 5.25
CA PRO A 219 1.30 23.26 4.77
C PRO A 219 -0.11 23.83 4.97
N ALA A 220 -1.03 23.50 4.06
CA ALA A 220 -2.43 23.92 4.16
C ALA A 220 -3.07 23.51 5.50
N ARG A 221 -2.63 22.37 6.05
CA ARG A 221 -2.96 21.91 7.41
C ARG A 221 -1.67 21.63 8.17
N ARG A 222 -1.56 22.16 9.38
CA ARG A 222 -0.41 21.89 10.26
C ARG A 222 -0.53 20.47 10.85
N PRO A 223 0.42 19.54 10.58
CA PRO A 223 0.39 18.20 11.18
C PRO A 223 0.51 18.28 12.71
N ALA A 224 -0.17 17.38 13.41
CA ALA A 224 -0.01 17.24 14.86
C ALA A 224 1.36 16.60 15.16
N ILE A 225 1.95 16.95 16.31
CA ILE A 225 3.15 16.30 16.85
C ILE A 225 2.76 15.62 18.15
N VAL A 226 2.86 14.29 18.20
CA VAL A 226 2.52 13.48 19.37
C VAL A 226 3.78 12.79 19.89
N GLU A 227 3.98 12.82 21.20
CA GLU A 227 5.10 12.15 21.85
C GLU A 227 4.63 10.81 22.40
N THR A 228 5.46 9.78 22.24
CA THR A 228 5.13 8.44 22.71
C THR A 228 6.32 7.74 23.33
N VAL A 229 6.03 6.86 24.27
CA VAL A 229 6.96 5.80 24.72
C VAL A 229 6.24 4.48 24.49
N ALA A 230 6.34 3.96 23.27
CA ALA A 230 5.53 2.81 22.82
C ALA A 230 5.68 1.56 23.72
N THR A 231 6.83 1.38 24.37
CA THR A 231 7.08 0.26 25.30
C THR A 231 6.33 0.38 26.63
N GLU A 232 5.95 1.60 27.02
CA GLU A 232 5.26 1.89 28.28
C GLU A 232 3.78 2.21 28.08
N GLY A 233 3.34 2.40 26.82
CA GLY A 233 1.98 2.82 26.48
C GLY A 233 1.75 4.33 26.59
N THR A 234 2.73 5.09 27.06
CA THR A 234 2.63 6.55 27.25
C THR A 234 2.38 7.27 25.93
N GLY A 235 1.34 8.12 25.89
CA GLY A 235 0.99 8.97 24.75
C GLY A 235 0.18 8.29 23.64
N LEU A 236 -0.15 6.99 23.78
CA LEU A 236 -0.94 6.27 22.77
C LEU A 236 -2.41 6.71 22.75
N ASP A 237 -2.97 7.11 23.88
CA ASP A 237 -4.30 7.71 24.01
C ASP A 237 -4.39 9.03 23.23
N ALA A 238 -3.36 9.88 23.38
CA ALA A 238 -3.22 11.13 22.63
C ALA A 238 -3.03 10.86 21.13
N LEU A 239 -2.27 9.82 20.77
CA LEU A 239 -2.10 9.42 19.36
C LEU A 239 -3.43 8.93 18.76
N ARG A 240 -4.19 8.09 19.47
CA ARG A 240 -5.54 7.66 19.06
C ARG A 240 -6.45 8.87 18.84
N ALA A 241 -6.46 9.81 19.79
CA ALA A 241 -7.26 11.03 19.69
C ALA A 241 -6.85 11.88 18.48
N ALA A 242 -5.55 12.02 18.20
CA ALA A 242 -5.06 12.75 17.04
C ALA A 242 -5.48 12.10 15.71
N ILE A 243 -5.44 10.77 15.61
CA ILE A 243 -5.94 10.02 14.44
C ILE A 243 -7.44 10.26 14.24
N ALA A 244 -8.24 10.15 15.30
CA ALA A 244 -9.67 10.38 15.25
C ALA A 244 -10.01 11.82 14.82
N ALA A 245 -9.33 12.81 15.39
CA ALA A 245 -9.50 14.22 15.02
C ALA A 245 -9.11 14.48 13.56
N HIS A 246 -8.02 13.88 13.07
CA HIS A 246 -7.64 13.99 11.66
C HIS A 246 -8.70 13.38 10.74
N ARG A 247 -9.21 12.19 11.07
CA ARG A 247 -10.30 11.54 10.33
C ARG A 247 -11.53 12.44 10.25
N GLU A 248 -11.98 12.99 11.37
CA GLU A 248 -13.16 13.84 11.44
C GLU A 248 -12.98 15.09 10.56
N GLN A 249 -11.85 15.79 10.71
CA GLN A 249 -11.56 17.01 9.95
C GLN A 249 -11.47 16.74 8.45
N ALA A 250 -10.71 15.72 8.04
CA ALA A 250 -10.55 15.36 6.63
C ALA A 250 -11.86 14.88 6.00
N THR A 251 -12.75 14.29 6.79
CA THR A 251 -14.09 13.91 6.34
C THR A 251 -14.97 15.15 6.17
N ALA A 252 -15.01 16.03 7.17
CA ALA A 252 -15.84 17.24 7.17
C ALA A 252 -15.42 18.23 6.07
N SER A 253 -14.13 18.33 5.75
CA SER A 253 -13.61 19.18 4.68
C SER A 253 -13.78 18.59 3.28
N GLY A 254 -14.12 17.31 3.15
CA GLY A 254 -14.13 16.56 1.89
C GLY A 254 -12.74 16.15 1.38
N GLU A 255 -11.67 16.51 2.09
CA GLU A 255 -10.28 16.19 1.75
C GLU A 255 -10.06 14.67 1.67
N LEU A 256 -10.67 13.90 2.57
CA LEU A 256 -10.55 12.44 2.58
C LEU A 256 -11.02 11.82 1.25
N ALA A 257 -12.16 12.28 0.72
CA ALA A 257 -12.69 11.80 -0.55
C ALA A 257 -11.80 12.22 -1.73
N GLN A 258 -11.26 13.44 -1.70
CA GLN A 258 -10.32 13.92 -2.71
C GLN A 258 -9.03 13.09 -2.73
N ARG A 259 -8.44 12.83 -1.56
CA ARG A 259 -7.24 12.00 -1.40
C ARG A 259 -7.48 10.57 -1.90
N ARG A 260 -8.62 9.96 -1.53
CA ARG A 260 -9.03 8.63 -2.03
C ARG A 260 -9.15 8.60 -3.55
N ARG A 261 -9.74 9.62 -4.17
CA ARG A 261 -9.83 9.74 -5.63
C ARG A 261 -8.46 9.87 -6.28
N ALA A 262 -7.59 10.73 -5.72
CA ALA A 262 -6.23 10.91 -6.24
C ALA A 262 -5.43 9.59 -6.19
N ARG A 263 -5.53 8.85 -5.08
CA ARG A 263 -4.92 7.52 -4.96
C ARG A 263 -5.45 6.53 -5.98
N ALA A 264 -6.77 6.48 -6.20
CA ALA A 264 -7.36 5.61 -7.21
C ALA A 264 -6.85 5.93 -8.63
N VAL A 265 -6.63 7.21 -8.96
CA VAL A 265 -6.03 7.63 -10.24
C VAL A 265 -4.58 7.16 -10.35
N THR A 266 -3.79 7.31 -9.28
CA THR A 266 -2.40 6.84 -9.25
C THR A 266 -2.35 5.32 -9.43
N GLU A 267 -3.14 4.58 -8.66
CA GLU A 267 -3.18 3.12 -8.74
C GLU A 267 -3.63 2.61 -10.12
N LEU A 268 -4.64 3.25 -10.72
CA LEU A 268 -5.07 2.93 -12.09
C LEU A 268 -3.93 3.16 -13.10
N ARG A 269 -3.20 4.27 -12.96
CA ARG A 269 -2.06 4.61 -13.83
C ARG A 269 -0.96 3.57 -13.69
N ASP A 270 -0.61 3.20 -12.47
CA ASP A 270 0.48 2.26 -12.18
C ASP A 270 0.15 0.86 -12.70
N LEU A 271 -1.09 0.40 -12.50
CA LEU A 271 -1.56 -0.87 -13.03
C LEU A 271 -1.61 -0.87 -14.57
N ALA A 272 -2.07 0.22 -15.19
CA ALA A 272 -2.10 0.36 -16.64
C ALA A 272 -0.69 0.33 -17.22
N ARG A 273 0.26 1.05 -16.62
CA ARG A 273 1.68 1.02 -17.00
C ARG A 273 2.25 -0.38 -16.90
N ALA A 274 2.04 -1.07 -15.79
CA ALA A 274 2.53 -2.43 -15.59
C ALA A 274 1.97 -3.39 -16.67
N ARG A 275 0.70 -3.27 -17.01
CA ARG A 275 0.08 -4.06 -18.10
C ARG A 275 0.69 -3.76 -19.47
N LEU A 276 0.95 -2.49 -19.77
CA LEU A 276 1.60 -2.09 -21.02
C LEU A 276 3.04 -2.63 -21.10
N GLU A 277 3.80 -2.56 -20.01
CA GLU A 277 5.15 -3.11 -19.92
C GLU A 277 5.15 -4.62 -20.18
N LEU A 278 4.24 -5.37 -19.55
CA LEU A 278 4.10 -6.81 -19.80
C LEU A 278 3.77 -7.13 -21.26
N ALA A 279 2.84 -6.37 -21.85
CA ALA A 279 2.42 -6.59 -23.23
C ALA A 279 3.55 -6.25 -24.22
N LEU A 280 4.34 -5.20 -23.92
CA LEU A 280 5.52 -4.82 -24.67
C LEU A 280 6.61 -5.90 -24.61
N ASP A 281 6.91 -6.42 -23.42
CA ASP A 281 7.87 -7.52 -23.24
C ASP A 281 7.46 -8.76 -24.03
N GLY A 282 6.17 -9.08 -24.02
CA GLY A 282 5.61 -10.18 -24.82
C GLY A 282 5.77 -9.99 -26.33
N GLN A 283 5.60 -8.76 -26.84
CA GLN A 283 5.85 -8.47 -28.26
C GLN A 283 7.34 -8.48 -28.62
N LEU A 284 8.19 -7.95 -27.73
CA LEU A 284 9.65 -7.95 -27.91
C LEU A 284 10.22 -9.36 -27.98
N ALA A 285 9.70 -10.27 -27.15
CA ALA A 285 10.08 -11.68 -27.17
C ALA A 285 9.50 -12.47 -28.35
N GLY A 286 8.60 -11.88 -29.14
CA GLY A 286 7.96 -12.50 -30.28
C GLY A 286 8.65 -12.21 -31.63
N PRO A 287 8.14 -12.79 -32.74
CA PRO A 287 8.73 -12.63 -34.07
C PRO A 287 8.84 -11.17 -34.55
N ALA A 288 7.89 -10.32 -34.16
CA ALA A 288 7.91 -8.90 -34.50
C ALA A 288 9.07 -8.16 -33.82
N GLY A 289 9.31 -8.44 -32.53
CA GLY A 289 10.45 -7.92 -31.78
C GLY A 289 11.79 -8.38 -32.37
N GLU A 290 11.92 -9.67 -32.69
CA GLU A 290 13.11 -10.21 -33.35
C GLU A 290 13.39 -9.54 -34.71
N ALA A 291 12.36 -9.33 -35.53
CA ALA A 291 12.49 -8.68 -36.83
C ALA A 291 12.96 -7.22 -36.70
N LEU A 292 12.39 -6.46 -35.75
CA LEU A 292 12.79 -5.09 -35.48
C LEU A 292 14.22 -5.01 -34.94
N ALA A 293 14.59 -5.87 -33.98
CA ALA A 293 15.95 -5.96 -33.46
C ALA A 293 16.97 -6.29 -34.58
N GLY A 294 16.60 -7.20 -35.49
CA GLY A 294 17.39 -7.52 -36.67
C GLY A 294 17.60 -6.31 -37.60
N ALA A 295 16.53 -5.56 -37.90
CA ALA A 295 16.59 -4.36 -38.74
C ALA A 295 17.46 -3.26 -38.11
N VAL A 296 17.38 -3.05 -36.79
CA VAL A 296 18.26 -2.14 -36.05
C VAL A 296 19.72 -2.58 -36.13
N THR A 297 19.99 -3.87 -35.91
CA THR A 297 21.36 -4.42 -35.96
C THR A 297 21.98 -4.27 -37.34
N ARG A 298 21.19 -4.46 -38.41
CA ARG A 298 21.61 -4.24 -39.81
C ARG A 298 21.66 -2.77 -40.23
N ARG A 299 21.29 -1.83 -39.33
CA ARG A 299 21.18 -0.38 -39.60
C ARG A 299 20.19 -0.01 -40.71
N GLU A 300 19.18 -0.85 -40.92
CA GLU A 300 18.04 -0.58 -41.83
C GLU A 300 16.98 0.30 -41.17
N LEU A 301 16.98 0.35 -39.83
CA LEU A 301 16.07 1.13 -39.00
C LEU A 301 16.84 1.66 -37.78
N ASP A 302 16.55 2.89 -37.35
CA ASP A 302 17.08 3.39 -36.08
C ASP A 302 16.22 2.93 -34.88
N ILE A 303 16.77 3.06 -33.67
CA ILE A 303 16.13 2.59 -32.43
C ILE A 303 14.79 3.32 -32.16
N ASP A 304 14.69 4.62 -32.43
CA ASP A 304 13.45 5.39 -32.19
C ASP A 304 12.35 4.93 -33.16
N SER A 305 12.68 4.80 -34.45
CA SER A 305 11.75 4.29 -35.45
C SER A 305 11.29 2.85 -35.16
N ALA A 306 12.19 1.98 -34.68
CA ALA A 306 11.84 0.63 -34.25
C ALA A 306 10.89 0.62 -33.05
N ALA A 307 11.16 1.45 -32.04
CA ALA A 307 10.31 1.58 -30.87
C ALA A 307 8.92 2.12 -31.23
N ARG A 308 8.80 3.12 -32.11
CA ARG A 308 7.51 3.63 -32.58
C ARG A 308 6.68 2.57 -33.29
N ARG A 309 7.31 1.74 -34.14
CA ARG A 309 6.64 0.64 -34.84
C ARG A 309 6.12 -0.40 -33.86
N LEU A 310 6.96 -0.81 -32.91
CA LEU A 310 6.59 -1.75 -31.86
C LEU A 310 5.37 -1.26 -31.06
N VAL A 311 5.38 0.01 -30.63
CA VAL A 311 4.24 0.59 -29.90
C VAL A 311 2.97 0.65 -30.78
N ALA A 312 3.11 1.02 -32.06
CA ALA A 312 1.97 1.06 -32.97
C ALA A 312 1.35 -0.34 -33.19
N ASP A 313 2.20 -1.36 -33.36
CA ASP A 313 1.77 -2.74 -33.53
C ASP A 313 1.06 -3.26 -32.26
N LEU A 314 1.56 -2.89 -31.08
CA LEU A 314 0.90 -3.18 -29.80
C LEU A 314 -0.54 -2.63 -29.75
N LEU A 315 -0.71 -1.34 -30.01
CA LEU A 315 -2.02 -0.69 -29.99
C LEU A 315 -3.00 -1.25 -31.03
N ASN A 316 -2.49 -1.66 -32.20
CA ASN A 316 -3.30 -2.23 -33.27
C ASN A 316 -3.71 -3.70 -32.99
N SER A 317 -2.83 -4.48 -32.36
CA SER A 317 -3.08 -5.90 -32.07
C SER A 317 -4.19 -6.14 -31.03
N ASP A 318 -4.33 -5.24 -30.05
CA ASP A 318 -5.41 -5.31 -29.06
C ASP A 318 -6.78 -4.92 -29.66
N SER A 319 -6.78 -4.00 -30.62
CA SER A 319 -7.99 -3.57 -31.33
C SER A 319 -8.65 -4.73 -32.12
N GLN A 320 -7.85 -5.65 -32.66
CA GLN A 320 -8.34 -6.82 -33.40
C GLN A 320 -8.77 -7.98 -32.49
N ARG A 321 -8.18 -8.11 -31.28
CA ARG A 321 -8.64 -9.10 -30.27
C ARG A 321 -9.94 -8.69 -29.59
N GLY A 322 -10.19 -7.40 -29.42
CA GLY A 322 -11.46 -6.88 -28.90
C GLY A 322 -12.65 -7.12 -29.86
N ALA A 323 -12.43 -7.00 -31.17
CA ALA A 323 -13.46 -7.21 -32.19
C ALA A 323 -13.85 -8.68 -32.42
N SER A 324 -13.02 -9.64 -32.03
CA SER A 324 -13.30 -11.09 -32.20
C SER A 324 -14.00 -11.75 -31.00
N ARG A 325 -14.30 -11.00 -29.94
CA ARG A 325 -15.03 -11.49 -28.74
C ARG A 325 -16.46 -10.95 -28.59
N GLY A 326 -16.94 -10.13 -29.53
CA GLY A 326 -18.29 -9.57 -29.52
C GLY A 326 -19.17 -10.17 -30.62
N ASP A 327 -19.88 -11.25 -30.29
CA ASP A 327 -21.29 -11.55 -30.60
C ASP A 327 -21.54 -13.07 -30.59
N PRO A 328 -22.29 -13.62 -29.62
CA PRO A 328 -23.08 -14.81 -29.90
C PRO A 328 -24.31 -14.35 -30.69
N GLU A 329 -24.34 -14.70 -31.98
CA GLU A 329 -25.55 -14.60 -32.81
C GLU A 329 -26.76 -15.14 -32.04
N GLN A 330 -27.66 -14.24 -31.67
CA GLN A 330 -29.03 -14.59 -31.32
C GLN A 330 -29.76 -14.92 -32.62
N ASP A 331 -29.71 -16.18 -33.01
CA ASP A 331 -30.58 -16.72 -34.05
C ASP A 331 -31.88 -17.19 -33.40
N THR A 332 -32.93 -16.39 -33.53
CA THR A 332 -34.33 -16.86 -33.62
C THR A 332 -35.18 -15.74 -34.19
N PRO A 333 -36.13 -16.07 -35.08
CA PRO A 333 -37.41 -16.60 -34.59
C PRO A 333 -37.74 -18.02 -35.05
#